data_AF-A0A7C6EC36-F1
#
_entry.id   AF-A0A7C6EC36-F1
#
_cell.length_a   1.000
_cell.length_b   1.000
_cell.length_c   1.000
_cell.angle_alpha   90.00
_cell.angle_beta   90.00
_cell.angle_gamma   90.00
#
_symmetry.space_group_name_H-M   'P 1'
#
loop_
_entity.id
_entity.type
_entity.pdbx_description
1 polymer ?
#
loop_
_entity_poly.entity_id
_entity_poly.type
_entity_poly.pdbx_seq_one_letter_code
_entity_poly.pdbx_strand_id
1 'polypeptide(L)'
;EKVATFGLTEPNAGSDVVAIETRAEKQGDYYILNGEKMWISLADVADNFIVFAWTDLAKQKQRDHSGISCFILERGMEGLTTGTIHGKLGIRAGNTGSITMSDVKVPKENLLGYEGEGFKIAMFALDQGRYTVAAGATGLIRACLDASIKYSLERKTFGVPIAQHQLIKEMIADMATSYEIARLLWLKAGWCKNQGLRNTKETSLAKMYACEASERAASNAVQIYGAYGYANDYPVERFYRNAKGAQIYEGSREIHKLLQADYALGFRVDKPTRCNLPLPEKE
;
A
#
# COMPACT_ATOMS: atom_id res chain seq x y z
N GLU A 1 1.90 21.80 -11.46
CA GLU A 1 1.69 20.69 -10.52
C GLU A 1 2.84 19.70 -10.66
N LYS A 2 3.24 19.00 -9.59
CA LYS A 2 4.38 18.06 -9.56
C LYS A 2 3.93 16.74 -8.91
N VAL A 3 4.35 15.61 -9.46
CA VAL A 3 4.00 14.26 -8.95
C VAL A 3 5.16 13.69 -8.12
N ALA A 4 4.85 12.94 -7.07
CA ALA A 4 5.85 12.31 -6.22
C ALA A 4 5.68 10.79 -6.12
N THR A 5 6.76 10.10 -5.79
CA THR A 5 6.78 8.65 -5.55
C THR A 5 7.56 8.27 -4.30
N PHE A 6 7.33 7.05 -3.79
CA PHE A 6 7.89 6.47 -2.58
C PHE A 6 8.75 5.23 -2.93
N GLY A 7 10.05 5.43 -3.07
CA GLY A 7 11.06 4.43 -3.41
C GLY A 7 11.65 3.72 -2.19
N LEU A 8 10.94 2.73 -1.65
CA LEU A 8 11.40 1.94 -0.50
C LEU A 8 11.91 0.56 -0.91
N THR A 9 11.04 -0.24 -1.52
CA THR A 9 11.26 -1.64 -1.88
C THR A 9 12.40 -1.80 -2.88
N GLU A 10 13.17 -2.86 -2.71
CA GLU A 10 14.28 -3.26 -3.58
C GLU A 10 14.08 -4.68 -4.10
N PRO A 11 14.80 -5.11 -5.16
CA PRO A 11 14.67 -6.47 -5.67
C PRO A 11 14.86 -7.57 -4.62
N ASN A 12 15.75 -7.35 -3.65
CA ASN A 12 16.08 -8.27 -2.54
C ASN A 12 15.26 -8.00 -1.25
N ALA A 13 14.59 -6.85 -1.12
CA ALA A 13 14.00 -6.40 0.13
C ALA A 13 12.59 -5.79 -0.06
N GLY A 14 11.58 -6.55 0.37
CA GLY A 14 10.17 -6.12 0.42
C GLY A 14 9.68 -5.99 1.86
N SER A 15 9.18 -7.10 2.42
CA SER A 15 8.68 -7.14 3.81
C SER A 15 9.78 -6.84 4.84
N ASP A 16 11.02 -7.29 4.59
CA ASP A 16 12.19 -6.98 5.41
C ASP A 16 12.86 -5.68 4.95
N VAL A 17 12.29 -4.56 5.35
CA VAL A 17 12.77 -3.21 4.97
C VAL A 17 14.20 -2.95 5.46
N VAL A 18 14.68 -3.64 6.50
CA VAL A 18 16.04 -3.45 7.01
C VAL A 18 17.07 -4.12 6.09
N ALA A 19 16.64 -5.04 5.21
CA ALA A 19 17.52 -5.70 4.24
C ALA A 19 17.80 -4.89 2.97
N ILE A 20 17.31 -3.65 2.86
CA ILE A 20 17.67 -2.79 1.72
C ILE A 20 19.19 -2.59 1.64
N GLU A 21 19.70 -2.44 0.44
CA GLU A 21 21.12 -2.32 0.10
C GLU A 21 21.49 -0.97 -0.51
N THR A 22 20.52 -0.14 -0.93
CA THR A 22 20.80 1.24 -1.40
C THR A 22 21.61 2.01 -0.35
N ARG A 23 22.66 2.71 -0.78
CA ARG A 23 23.60 3.46 0.08
C ARG A 23 23.63 4.92 -0.31
N ALA A 24 23.94 5.76 0.66
CA ALA A 24 24.19 7.19 0.50
C ALA A 24 25.48 7.55 1.23
N GLU A 25 26.56 7.77 0.50
CA GLU A 25 27.86 8.15 1.07
C GLU A 25 27.97 9.67 1.17
N LYS A 26 28.24 10.19 2.37
CA LYS A 26 28.37 11.62 2.59
C LYS A 26 29.72 12.14 2.09
N GLN A 27 29.69 13.15 1.24
CA GLN A 27 30.87 13.85 0.72
C GLN A 27 30.69 15.36 0.91
N GLY A 28 31.19 15.88 2.03
CA GLY A 28 31.09 17.32 2.35
C GLY A 28 29.63 17.77 2.50
N ASP A 29 29.16 18.55 1.53
CA ASP A 29 27.82 19.15 1.50
C ASP A 29 26.81 18.39 0.63
N TYR A 30 27.16 17.21 0.13
CA TYR A 30 26.25 16.32 -0.61
C TYR A 30 26.42 14.85 -0.20
N TYR A 31 25.55 14.00 -0.74
CA TYR A 31 25.62 12.55 -0.67
C TYR A 31 25.73 11.97 -2.08
N ILE A 32 26.42 10.85 -2.22
CA ILE A 32 26.44 10.03 -3.44
C ILE A 32 25.57 8.80 -3.20
N LEU A 33 24.48 8.68 -3.96
CA LEU A 33 23.52 7.60 -3.82
C LEU A 33 23.74 6.52 -4.89
N ASN A 34 23.76 5.26 -4.44
CA ASN A 34 23.88 4.09 -5.28
C ASN A 34 22.90 3.00 -4.85
N GLY A 35 22.12 2.46 -5.80
CA GLY A 35 21.20 1.35 -5.55
C GLY A 35 20.06 1.27 -6.56
N GLU A 36 19.11 0.37 -6.29
CA GLU A 36 17.94 0.16 -7.12
C GLU A 36 16.70 0.00 -6.25
N LYS A 37 15.61 0.69 -6.62
CA LYS A 37 14.27 0.49 -6.08
C LYS A 37 13.39 -0.21 -7.11
N MET A 38 12.49 -1.06 -6.63
CA MET A 38 11.65 -1.92 -7.45
C MET A 38 10.20 -1.90 -6.94
N TRP A 39 9.24 -2.09 -7.84
CA TRP A 39 7.80 -2.06 -7.55
C TRP A 39 7.28 -0.70 -7.10
N ILE A 40 7.87 0.37 -7.61
CA ILE A 40 7.58 1.73 -7.16
C ILE A 40 6.45 2.35 -7.99
N SER A 41 5.34 2.67 -7.32
CA SER A 41 4.18 3.32 -7.96
C SER A 41 4.57 4.70 -8.50
N LEU A 42 4.17 5.03 -9.73
CA LEU A 42 4.48 6.29 -10.41
C LEU A 42 5.98 6.52 -10.70
N ALA A 43 6.84 5.50 -10.58
CA ALA A 43 8.29 5.65 -10.78
C ALA A 43 8.68 6.36 -12.08
N ASP A 44 8.01 6.04 -13.19
CA ASP A 44 8.40 6.55 -14.50
C ASP A 44 7.73 7.88 -14.88
N VAL A 45 6.83 8.38 -14.03
CA VAL A 45 6.06 9.61 -14.29
C VAL A 45 6.19 10.65 -13.17
N ALA A 46 6.74 10.29 -12.01
CA ALA A 46 6.94 11.20 -10.89
C ALA A 46 8.05 12.22 -11.18
N ASP A 47 7.89 13.46 -10.71
CA ASP A 47 8.93 14.48 -10.73
C ASP A 47 9.88 14.35 -9.54
N ASN A 48 9.35 13.93 -8.38
CA ASN A 48 10.07 13.84 -7.13
C ASN A 48 10.05 12.42 -6.56
N PHE A 49 11.16 11.99 -5.97
CA PHE A 49 11.34 10.63 -5.46
C PHE A 49 11.77 10.69 -4.00
N ILE A 50 10.94 10.17 -3.11
CA ILE A 50 11.36 9.89 -1.74
C ILE A 50 12.08 8.54 -1.77
N VAL A 51 13.37 8.49 -1.43
CA VAL A 51 14.18 7.26 -1.43
C VAL A 51 14.84 7.03 -0.08
N PHE A 52 14.99 5.76 0.29
CA PHE A 52 15.58 5.34 1.56
C PHE A 52 16.89 4.62 1.31
N ALA A 53 17.93 5.01 2.03
CA ALA A 53 19.28 4.51 1.83
C ALA A 53 20.05 4.42 3.15
N TRP A 54 20.99 3.48 3.23
CA TRP A 54 21.94 3.40 4.34
C TRP A 54 22.96 4.53 4.25
N THR A 55 23.05 5.34 5.30
CA THR A 55 24.12 6.33 5.48
C THR A 55 25.20 5.86 6.45
N ASP A 56 24.92 4.82 7.24
CA ASP A 56 25.86 4.21 8.18
C ASP A 56 26.03 2.71 7.91
N LEU A 57 27.17 2.34 7.34
CA LEU A 57 27.46 0.95 6.96
C LEU A 57 27.81 0.06 8.16
N ALA A 58 28.29 0.65 9.27
CA ALA A 58 28.54 -0.12 10.49
C ALA A 58 27.21 -0.58 11.10
N LYS A 59 26.22 0.32 11.13
CA LYS A 59 24.85 -0.02 11.54
C LYS A 59 24.15 -0.97 10.58
N GLN A 60 24.39 -0.83 9.27
CA GLN A 60 23.85 -1.80 8.29
C GLN A 60 24.32 -3.23 8.60
N LYS A 61 25.62 -3.43 8.86
CA LYS A 61 26.17 -4.75 9.22
C LYS A 61 25.53 -5.35 10.47
N GLN A 62 25.07 -4.49 11.38
CA GLN A 62 24.38 -4.88 12.61
C GLN A 62 22.85 -4.94 12.46
N ARG A 63 22.32 -4.62 11.27
CA ARG A 63 20.89 -4.49 11.00
C ARG A 63 20.20 -3.47 11.93
N ASP A 64 20.94 -2.47 12.40
CA ASP A 64 20.39 -1.36 13.18
C ASP A 64 19.74 -0.35 12.24
N HIS A 65 18.41 -0.38 12.18
CA HIS A 65 17.60 0.48 11.31
C HIS A 65 17.83 1.99 11.53
N SER A 66 18.50 2.40 12.62
CA SER A 66 18.90 3.81 12.86
C SER A 66 20.06 4.29 11.98
N GLY A 67 20.57 3.44 11.09
CA GLY A 67 21.52 3.83 10.03
C GLY A 67 20.89 4.16 8.67
N ILE A 68 19.56 4.06 8.54
CA ILE A 68 18.82 4.37 7.31
C ILE A 68 18.39 5.84 7.33
N SER A 69 18.59 6.54 6.23
CA SER A 69 18.19 7.94 6.00
C SER A 69 17.21 8.05 4.83
N CYS A 70 16.55 9.20 4.71
CA CYS A 70 15.52 9.48 3.72
C CYS A 70 15.93 10.69 2.87
N PHE A 71 15.86 10.58 1.55
CA PHE A 71 16.27 11.63 0.62
C PHE A 71 15.15 11.95 -0.36
N ILE A 72 15.07 13.22 -0.77
CA ILE A 72 14.23 13.67 -1.88
C ILE A 72 15.12 13.85 -3.10
N LEU A 73 14.86 13.09 -4.16
CA LEU A 73 15.54 13.23 -5.45
C LEU A 73 14.59 13.86 -6.45
N GLU A 74 15.13 14.47 -7.49
CA GLU A 74 14.37 15.12 -8.55
C GLU A 74 14.67 14.46 -9.90
N ARG A 75 13.63 14.35 -10.73
CA ARG A 75 13.77 13.81 -12.09
C ARG A 75 14.76 14.66 -12.88
N GLY A 76 15.69 13.98 -13.55
CA GLY A 76 16.73 14.63 -14.35
C GLY A 76 18.06 14.82 -13.62
N MET A 77 18.15 14.49 -12.33
CA MET A 77 19.45 14.36 -11.66
C MET A 77 20.32 13.33 -12.40
N GLU A 78 21.59 13.68 -12.60
CA GLU A 78 22.56 12.80 -13.26
C GLU A 78 22.70 11.47 -12.48
N GLY A 79 22.72 10.35 -13.22
CA GLY A 79 22.78 9.00 -12.64
C GLY A 79 21.43 8.43 -12.17
N LEU A 80 20.34 9.21 -12.22
CA LEU A 80 18.99 8.77 -11.85
C LEU A 80 18.20 8.33 -13.09
N THR A 81 17.86 7.05 -13.17
CA THR A 81 17.05 6.50 -14.27
C THR A 81 15.82 5.78 -13.75
N THR A 82 14.74 5.77 -14.54
CA THR A 82 13.47 5.13 -14.20
C THR A 82 13.05 4.16 -15.30
N GLY A 83 12.21 3.19 -14.95
CA GLY A 83 11.64 2.26 -15.92
C GLY A 83 10.25 1.81 -15.53
N THR A 84 9.42 1.47 -16.52
CA THR A 84 8.05 0.96 -16.30
C THR A 84 8.01 -0.57 -16.32
N ILE A 85 7.32 -1.16 -15.34
CA ILE A 85 6.98 -2.59 -15.31
C ILE A 85 5.67 -2.82 -16.06
N HIS A 86 5.74 -3.69 -17.06
CA HIS A 86 4.61 -4.16 -17.86
C HIS A 86 4.14 -5.56 -17.42
N GLY A 87 2.98 -5.99 -17.92
CA GLY A 87 2.48 -7.36 -17.67
C GLY A 87 1.88 -7.59 -16.27
N LYS A 88 1.56 -6.54 -15.51
CA LYS A 88 0.92 -6.67 -14.18
C LYS A 88 -0.47 -7.33 -14.29
N LEU A 89 -0.79 -8.18 -13.32
CA LEU A 89 -2.11 -8.82 -13.19
C LEU A 89 -3.22 -7.75 -13.10
N GLY A 90 -3.15 -6.91 -12.07
CA GLY A 90 -4.09 -5.81 -11.80
C GLY A 90 -3.42 -4.44 -11.80
N ILE A 91 -4.22 -3.40 -11.55
CA ILE A 91 -3.77 -2.01 -11.42
C ILE A 91 -2.98 -1.58 -12.68
N ARG A 92 -3.48 -2.03 -13.85
CA ARG A 92 -2.79 -1.86 -15.13
C ARG A 92 -2.71 -0.41 -15.61
N ALA A 93 -3.67 0.42 -15.20
CA ALA A 93 -3.65 1.85 -15.50
C ALA A 93 -2.60 2.63 -14.69
N GLY A 94 -2.16 2.07 -13.55
CA GLY A 94 -1.12 2.70 -12.73
C GLY A 94 0.28 2.41 -13.26
N ASN A 95 1.10 3.45 -13.35
CA ASN A 95 2.54 3.27 -13.52
C ASN A 95 3.11 2.60 -12.27
N THR A 96 3.90 1.55 -12.46
CA THR A 96 4.69 0.89 -11.43
C THR A 96 6.01 0.52 -12.07
N GLY A 97 7.12 0.75 -11.40
CA GLY A 97 8.40 0.72 -12.06
C GLY A 97 9.59 0.48 -11.14
N SER A 98 10.76 0.75 -11.71
CA SER A 98 12.03 0.78 -11.00
C SER A 98 12.60 2.19 -10.98
N ILE A 99 13.48 2.43 -10.02
CA ILE A 99 14.32 3.62 -9.91
C ILE A 99 15.75 3.11 -9.72
N THR A 100 16.67 3.49 -10.58
CA THR A 100 18.08 3.14 -10.46
C THR A 100 18.87 4.41 -10.18
N MET A 101 19.77 4.34 -9.20
CA MET A 101 20.67 5.41 -8.81
C MET A 101 22.10 4.91 -9.01
N SER A 102 22.84 5.57 -9.89
CA SER A 102 24.26 5.31 -10.17
C SER A 102 25.06 6.59 -9.95
N ASP A 103 25.76 6.66 -8.83
CA ASP A 103 26.53 7.83 -8.39
C ASP A 103 25.72 9.15 -8.39
N VAL A 104 24.45 9.08 -7.97
CA VAL A 104 23.58 10.26 -7.96
C VAL A 104 24.03 11.24 -6.88
N LYS A 105 24.44 12.44 -7.30
CA LYS A 105 24.83 13.52 -6.40
C LYS A 105 23.59 14.24 -5.83
N VAL A 106 23.34 14.06 -4.54
CA VAL A 106 22.18 14.62 -3.83
C VAL A 106 22.64 15.65 -2.80
N PRO A 107 22.23 16.93 -2.89
CA PRO A 107 22.59 17.94 -1.90
C PRO A 107 22.16 17.55 -0.47
N LYS A 108 22.89 17.98 0.56
CA LYS A 108 22.55 17.66 1.96
C LYS A 108 21.17 18.16 2.38
N GLU A 109 20.70 19.26 1.79
CA GLU A 109 19.40 19.87 2.04
C GLU A 109 18.23 19.01 1.56
N ASN A 110 18.49 18.05 0.68
CA ASN A 110 17.51 17.07 0.21
C ASN A 110 17.32 15.90 1.20
N LEU A 111 18.08 15.85 2.30
CA LEU A 111 17.85 14.94 3.41
C LEU A 111 16.51 15.29 4.11
N LEU A 112 15.54 14.39 4.04
CA LEU A 112 14.26 14.56 4.71
C LEU A 112 14.38 14.09 6.16
N GLY A 113 14.24 15.03 7.10
CA GLY A 113 14.42 14.77 8.53
C GLY A 113 15.89 14.78 8.92
N TYR A 114 16.26 13.96 9.92
CA TYR A 114 17.66 13.82 10.32
C TYR A 114 18.29 12.53 9.79
N GLU A 115 19.62 12.54 9.64
CA GLU A 115 20.39 11.35 9.29
C GLU A 115 20.08 10.23 10.31
N GLY A 116 19.75 9.03 9.83
CA GLY A 116 19.32 7.88 10.65
C GLY A 116 17.82 7.83 11.01
N GLU A 117 17.01 8.80 10.59
CA GLU A 117 15.55 8.78 10.80
C GLU A 117 14.75 8.12 9.68
N GLY A 118 15.39 7.68 8.59
CA GLY A 118 14.74 7.19 7.39
C GLY A 118 13.78 6.03 7.63
N PHE A 119 14.16 5.06 8.47
CA PHE A 119 13.26 3.95 8.82
C PHE A 119 11.97 4.42 9.51
N LYS A 120 12.08 5.40 10.43
CA LYS A 120 10.91 5.94 11.15
C LYS A 120 10.00 6.70 10.18
N ILE A 121 10.59 7.46 9.26
CA ILE A 121 9.86 8.18 8.21
C ILE A 121 9.12 7.19 7.30
N ALA A 122 9.80 6.13 6.85
CA ALA A 122 9.20 5.07 6.03
C ALA A 122 8.00 4.44 6.74
N MET A 123 8.17 4.00 8.00
CA MET A 123 7.08 3.37 8.76
C MET A 123 5.91 4.32 8.98
N PHE A 124 6.18 5.59 9.27
CA PHE A 124 5.14 6.61 9.42
C PHE A 124 4.35 6.83 8.13
N ALA A 125 5.04 6.91 6.99
CA ALA A 125 4.41 7.06 5.67
C ALA A 125 3.55 5.85 5.31
N LEU A 126 4.06 4.63 5.56
CA LEU A 126 3.30 3.39 5.33
C LEU A 126 2.02 3.33 6.17
N ASP A 127 2.00 3.86 7.40
CA ASP A 127 0.76 3.94 8.18
C ASP A 127 -0.28 4.92 7.60
N GLN A 128 0.14 5.85 6.74
CA GLN A 128 -0.80 6.66 5.94
C GLN A 128 -1.23 5.92 4.67
N GLY A 129 -0.30 5.25 4.00
CA GLY A 129 -0.56 4.42 2.82
C GLY A 129 -1.53 3.27 3.11
N ARG A 130 -1.26 2.46 4.13
CA ARG A 130 -2.15 1.38 4.60
C ARG A 130 -3.58 1.84 4.86
N TYR A 131 -3.76 3.06 5.37
CA TYR A 131 -5.08 3.64 5.61
C TYR A 131 -5.84 3.86 4.30
N THR A 132 -5.19 4.46 3.29
CA THR A 132 -5.81 4.68 1.97
C THR A 132 -6.05 3.36 1.24
N VAL A 133 -5.17 2.37 1.41
CA VAL A 133 -5.36 1.01 0.88
C VAL A 133 -6.59 0.33 1.50
N ALA A 134 -6.78 0.44 2.82
CA ALA A 134 -7.95 -0.10 3.48
C ALA A 134 -9.25 0.53 2.92
N ALA A 135 -9.28 1.86 2.79
CA ALA A 135 -10.43 2.56 2.21
C ALA A 135 -10.68 2.15 0.74
N GLY A 136 -9.62 2.05 -0.07
CA GLY A 136 -9.72 1.61 -1.46
C GLY A 136 -10.23 0.17 -1.62
N ALA A 137 -9.75 -0.75 -0.78
CA ALA A 137 -10.24 -2.13 -0.74
C ALA A 137 -11.71 -2.21 -0.32
N THR A 138 -12.16 -1.38 0.63
CA THR A 138 -13.58 -1.25 0.98
C THR A 138 -14.41 -0.73 -0.20
N GLY A 139 -13.90 0.23 -0.96
CA GLY A 139 -14.54 0.69 -2.20
C GLY A 139 -14.66 -0.42 -3.24
N LEU A 140 -13.67 -1.31 -3.34
CA LEU A 140 -13.73 -2.48 -4.21
C LEU A 140 -14.80 -3.48 -3.78
N ILE A 141 -14.94 -3.75 -2.47
CA ILE A 141 -16.04 -4.58 -1.93
C ILE A 141 -17.38 -3.99 -2.37
N ARG A 142 -17.55 -2.67 -2.22
CA ARG A 142 -18.78 -1.98 -2.60
C ARG A 142 -19.08 -2.12 -4.10
N ALA A 143 -18.08 -1.92 -4.95
CA ALA A 143 -18.22 -2.07 -6.39
C ALA A 143 -18.61 -3.50 -6.79
N CYS A 144 -18.05 -4.51 -6.11
CA CYS A 144 -18.42 -5.92 -6.32
C CYS A 144 -19.87 -6.19 -5.90
N LEU A 145 -20.29 -5.66 -4.75
CA LEU A 145 -21.65 -5.79 -4.25
C LEU A 145 -22.67 -5.15 -5.20
N ASP A 146 -22.45 -3.89 -5.58
CA ASP A 146 -23.37 -3.15 -6.45
C ASP A 146 -23.50 -3.83 -7.83
N ALA A 147 -22.38 -4.26 -8.42
CA ALA A 147 -22.39 -4.99 -9.69
C ALA A 147 -23.10 -6.35 -9.57
N SER A 148 -22.91 -7.07 -8.47
CA SER A 148 -23.51 -8.38 -8.23
C SER A 148 -25.02 -8.30 -7.98
N ILE A 149 -25.48 -7.31 -7.21
CA ILE A 149 -26.90 -7.05 -6.99
C ILE A 149 -27.57 -6.76 -8.33
N LYS A 150 -27.01 -5.83 -9.12
CA LYS A 150 -27.59 -5.46 -10.42
C LYS A 150 -27.76 -6.69 -11.33
N TYR A 151 -26.68 -7.45 -11.55
CA TYR A 151 -26.72 -8.60 -12.44
C TYR A 151 -27.62 -9.72 -11.92
N SER A 152 -27.63 -9.96 -10.60
CA SER A 152 -28.42 -11.05 -10.02
C SER A 152 -29.94 -10.82 -10.07
N LEU A 153 -30.38 -9.56 -10.09
CA LEU A 153 -31.78 -9.18 -10.27
C LEU A 153 -32.24 -9.29 -11.73
N GLU A 154 -31.33 -9.08 -12.69
CA GLU A 154 -31.63 -9.11 -14.13
C GLU A 154 -31.52 -10.54 -14.72
N ARG A 155 -30.45 -11.27 -14.39
CA ARG A 155 -30.16 -12.61 -14.93
C ARG A 155 -31.15 -13.63 -14.38
N LYS A 156 -31.72 -14.46 -15.25
CA LYS A 156 -32.61 -15.57 -14.86
C LYS A 156 -32.01 -16.94 -15.15
N THR A 157 -32.22 -17.87 -14.24
CA THR A 157 -32.01 -19.32 -14.43
C THR A 157 -33.12 -20.07 -13.71
N PHE A 158 -33.50 -21.25 -14.22
CA PHE A 158 -34.59 -22.05 -13.63
C PHE A 158 -35.90 -21.25 -13.44
N GLY A 159 -36.21 -20.36 -14.40
CA GLY A 159 -37.45 -19.58 -14.43
C GLY A 159 -37.49 -18.33 -13.54
N VAL A 160 -36.48 -18.08 -12.69
CA VAL A 160 -36.46 -16.95 -11.75
C VAL A 160 -35.16 -16.14 -11.83
N PRO A 161 -35.16 -14.85 -11.42
CA PRO A 161 -33.92 -14.11 -11.19
C PRO A 161 -32.97 -14.87 -10.28
N ILE A 162 -31.67 -14.87 -10.59
CA ILE A 162 -30.70 -15.64 -9.81
C ILE A 162 -30.57 -15.14 -8.37
N ALA A 163 -30.93 -13.88 -8.11
CA ALA A 163 -31.08 -13.32 -6.77
C ALA A 163 -32.06 -14.08 -5.86
N GLN A 164 -32.94 -14.93 -6.40
CA GLN A 164 -33.85 -15.75 -5.60
C GLN A 164 -33.19 -17.03 -5.06
N HIS A 165 -32.10 -17.50 -5.68
CA HIS A 165 -31.38 -18.71 -5.28
C HIS A 165 -30.60 -18.49 -3.99
N GLN A 166 -30.69 -19.44 -3.06
CA GLN A 166 -30.14 -19.29 -1.70
C GLN A 166 -28.62 -19.04 -1.70
N LEU A 167 -27.85 -19.75 -2.52
CA LEU A 167 -26.39 -19.58 -2.59
C LEU A 167 -25.96 -18.23 -3.19
N ILE A 168 -26.78 -17.62 -4.04
CA ILE A 168 -26.52 -16.24 -4.53
C ILE A 168 -26.78 -15.24 -3.41
N LYS A 169 -27.84 -15.43 -2.61
CA LYS A 169 -28.14 -14.59 -1.45
C LYS A 169 -27.03 -14.66 -0.41
N GLU A 170 -26.46 -15.84 -0.16
CA GLU A 170 -25.32 -16.02 0.73
C GLU A 170 -24.12 -15.17 0.29
N MET A 171 -23.72 -15.26 -0.99
CA MET A 171 -22.60 -14.46 -1.51
C MET A 171 -22.85 -12.94 -1.41
N ILE A 172 -24.08 -12.50 -1.66
CA ILE A 172 -24.46 -11.07 -1.53
C ILE A 172 -24.44 -10.64 -0.06
N ALA A 173 -24.95 -11.48 0.85
CA ALA A 173 -24.95 -11.20 2.28
C ALA A 173 -23.51 -11.09 2.84
N ASP A 174 -22.61 -11.96 2.40
CA ASP A 174 -21.19 -11.90 2.77
C ASP A 174 -20.52 -10.60 2.29
N MET A 175 -20.80 -10.17 1.06
CA MET A 175 -20.30 -8.90 0.53
C MET A 175 -20.84 -7.70 1.32
N ALA A 176 -22.14 -7.67 1.60
CA ALA A 176 -22.78 -6.61 2.37
C ALA A 176 -22.21 -6.51 3.79
N THR A 177 -22.08 -7.65 4.47
CA THR A 177 -21.50 -7.75 5.80
C THR A 177 -20.04 -7.30 5.81
N SER A 178 -19.25 -7.78 4.86
CA SER A 178 -17.84 -7.42 4.72
C SER A 178 -17.64 -5.93 4.46
N TYR A 179 -18.52 -5.30 3.69
CA TYR A 179 -18.49 -3.86 3.42
C TYR A 179 -18.65 -3.05 4.72
N GLU A 180 -19.67 -3.36 5.53
CA GLU A 180 -19.91 -2.62 6.78
C GLU A 180 -18.78 -2.82 7.78
N ILE A 181 -18.27 -4.04 7.94
CA ILE A 181 -17.13 -4.31 8.83
C ILE A 181 -15.89 -3.53 8.37
N ALA A 182 -15.51 -3.65 7.09
CA ALA A 182 -14.33 -2.99 6.55
C ALA A 182 -14.45 -1.45 6.65
N ARG A 183 -15.64 -0.91 6.36
CA ARG A 183 -15.95 0.52 6.47
C ARG A 183 -15.77 1.05 7.89
N LEU A 184 -16.31 0.36 8.89
CA LEU A 184 -16.17 0.77 10.29
C LEU A 184 -14.71 0.73 10.76
N LEU A 185 -13.94 -0.27 10.33
CA LEU A 185 -12.54 -0.40 10.71
C LEU A 185 -11.67 0.76 10.20
N TRP A 186 -11.76 1.10 8.90
CA TRP A 186 -10.94 2.19 8.38
C TRP A 186 -11.46 3.56 8.85
N LEU A 187 -12.78 3.75 9.03
CA LEU A 187 -13.31 4.98 9.62
C LEU A 187 -12.83 5.19 11.07
N LYS A 188 -12.78 4.14 11.89
CA LYS A 188 -12.19 4.21 13.23
C LYS A 188 -10.72 4.62 13.17
N ALA A 189 -9.93 4.02 12.27
CA ALA A 189 -8.54 4.39 12.08
C ALA A 189 -8.40 5.87 11.68
N GLY A 190 -9.29 6.37 10.81
CA GLY A 190 -9.33 7.78 10.40
C GLY A 190 -9.71 8.72 11.54
N TRP A 191 -10.70 8.35 12.35
CA TRP A 191 -11.05 9.09 13.57
C TRP A 191 -9.85 9.20 14.51
N CYS A 192 -9.10 8.11 14.75
CA CYS A 192 -7.88 8.16 15.55
C CYS A 192 -6.85 9.15 14.98
N LYS A 193 -6.65 9.18 13.65
CA LYS A 193 -5.74 10.17 13.01
C LYS A 193 -6.19 11.60 13.28
N ASN A 194 -7.48 11.89 13.12
CA ASN A 194 -8.04 13.22 13.35
C ASN A 194 -7.95 13.67 14.81
N GLN A 195 -7.91 12.73 15.76
CA GLN A 195 -7.66 13.00 17.18
C GLN A 195 -6.17 13.08 17.54
N GLY A 196 -5.25 12.94 16.57
CA GLY A 196 -3.81 12.91 16.82
C GLY A 196 -3.33 11.66 17.56
N LEU A 197 -4.16 10.60 17.60
CA LEU A 197 -3.84 9.35 18.28
C LEU A 197 -2.99 8.45 17.37
N ARG A 198 -2.01 7.77 17.96
CA ARG A 198 -1.32 6.68 17.28
C ARG A 198 -2.29 5.57 16.94
N ASN A 199 -2.24 5.12 15.69
CA ASN A 199 -3.28 4.28 15.12
C ASN A 199 -2.71 3.15 14.23
N THR A 200 -1.47 2.74 14.48
CA THR A 200 -0.77 1.68 13.74
C THR A 200 -1.56 0.37 13.81
N LYS A 201 -2.04 0.03 15.02
CA LYS A 201 -2.83 -1.16 15.29
C LYS A 201 -4.15 -1.16 14.51
N GLU A 202 -4.91 -0.07 14.61
CA GLU A 202 -6.20 0.12 13.96
C GLU A 202 -6.06 0.10 12.43
N THR A 203 -5.07 0.82 11.91
CA THR A 203 -4.81 0.90 10.47
C THR A 203 -4.39 -0.45 9.90
N SER A 204 -3.51 -1.17 10.61
CA SER A 204 -3.07 -2.52 10.22
C SER A 204 -4.25 -3.50 10.18
N LEU A 205 -5.14 -3.47 11.18
CA LEU A 205 -6.33 -4.32 11.23
C LEU A 205 -7.28 -3.99 10.07
N ALA A 206 -7.53 -2.70 9.83
CA ALA A 206 -8.39 -2.25 8.74
C ALA A 206 -7.86 -2.71 7.38
N LYS A 207 -6.57 -2.51 7.11
CA LYS A 207 -5.93 -2.93 5.86
C LYS A 207 -6.03 -4.44 5.67
N MET A 208 -5.66 -5.21 6.70
CA MET A 208 -5.70 -6.67 6.66
C MET A 208 -7.09 -7.20 6.31
N TYR A 209 -8.11 -6.78 7.07
CA TYR A 209 -9.47 -7.26 6.88
C TYR A 209 -10.06 -6.80 5.55
N ALA A 210 -9.96 -5.50 5.24
CA ALA A 210 -10.55 -4.94 4.03
C ALA A 210 -9.97 -5.56 2.76
N CYS A 211 -8.64 -5.78 2.72
CA CYS A 211 -8.02 -6.42 1.58
C CYS A 211 -8.54 -7.86 1.42
N GLU A 212 -8.49 -8.69 2.48
CA GLU A 212 -8.92 -10.11 2.41
C GLU A 212 -10.39 -10.23 1.99
N ALA A 213 -11.25 -9.40 2.58
CA ALA A 213 -12.65 -9.34 2.21
C ALA A 213 -12.87 -8.87 0.76
N SER A 214 -12.06 -7.93 0.25
CA SER A 214 -12.15 -7.46 -1.13
C SER A 214 -11.78 -8.51 -2.17
N GLU A 215 -10.80 -9.38 -1.88
CA GLU A 215 -10.44 -10.50 -2.75
C GLU A 215 -11.57 -11.53 -2.80
N ARG A 216 -12.15 -11.89 -1.65
CA ARG A 216 -13.32 -12.78 -1.58
C ARG A 216 -14.53 -12.19 -2.30
N ALA A 217 -14.83 -10.92 -2.09
CA ALA A 217 -15.94 -10.23 -2.76
C ALA A 217 -15.75 -10.20 -4.28
N ALA A 218 -14.54 -9.91 -4.76
CA ALA A 218 -14.26 -9.91 -6.19
C ALA A 218 -14.35 -11.31 -6.80
N SER A 219 -13.87 -12.35 -6.10
CA SER A 219 -14.03 -13.74 -6.52
C SER A 219 -15.51 -14.15 -6.61
N ASN A 220 -16.30 -13.82 -5.59
CA ASN A 220 -17.74 -14.09 -5.58
C ASN A 220 -18.48 -13.31 -6.67
N ALA A 221 -18.06 -12.08 -6.98
CA ALA A 221 -18.65 -11.31 -8.07
C ALA A 221 -18.42 -11.98 -9.43
N VAL A 222 -17.21 -12.48 -9.70
CA VAL A 222 -16.93 -13.30 -10.89
C VAL A 222 -17.84 -14.55 -10.91
N GLN A 223 -17.98 -15.23 -9.78
CA GLN A 223 -18.81 -16.43 -9.66
C GLN A 223 -20.30 -16.18 -9.92
N ILE A 224 -20.86 -15.06 -9.42
CA ILE A 224 -22.25 -14.65 -9.63
C ILE A 224 -22.52 -14.37 -11.12
N TYR A 225 -21.55 -13.80 -11.82
CA TYR A 225 -21.64 -13.55 -13.27
C TYR A 225 -21.43 -14.83 -14.11
N GLY A 226 -20.84 -15.88 -13.54
CA GLY A 226 -20.52 -17.12 -14.24
C GLY A 226 -19.49 -16.87 -15.36
N ALA A 227 -19.68 -17.48 -16.53
CA ALA A 227 -18.77 -17.32 -17.67
C ALA A 227 -18.58 -15.85 -18.09
N TYR A 228 -19.64 -15.03 -17.98
CA TYR A 228 -19.57 -13.60 -18.26
C TYR A 228 -18.68 -12.84 -17.28
N GLY A 229 -18.49 -13.35 -16.06
CA GLY A 229 -17.58 -12.78 -15.07
C GLY A 229 -16.11 -13.05 -15.38
N TYR A 230 -15.83 -13.98 -16.29
CA TYR A 230 -14.48 -14.33 -16.73
C TYR A 230 -14.04 -13.53 -17.98
N ALA A 231 -14.98 -12.83 -18.61
CA ALA A 231 -14.73 -11.98 -19.77
C ALA A 231 -14.66 -10.50 -19.36
N ASN A 232 -13.96 -9.69 -20.16
CA ASN A 232 -13.77 -8.26 -19.92
C ASN A 232 -14.94 -7.37 -20.40
N ASP A 233 -16.04 -7.97 -20.85
CA ASP A 233 -17.30 -7.28 -21.13
C ASP A 233 -17.96 -6.76 -19.85
N TYR A 234 -17.65 -7.39 -18.70
CA TYR A 234 -18.17 -7.01 -17.39
C TYR A 234 -17.03 -6.60 -16.45
N PRO A 235 -17.29 -5.69 -15.49
CA PRO A 235 -16.23 -5.09 -14.69
C PRO A 235 -15.62 -6.02 -13.64
N VAL A 236 -16.25 -7.17 -13.35
CA VAL A 236 -15.92 -8.02 -12.20
C VAL A 236 -14.58 -8.75 -12.34
N GLU A 237 -14.16 -9.10 -13.57
CA GLU A 237 -12.83 -9.67 -13.81
C GLU A 237 -11.73 -8.68 -13.41
N ARG A 238 -11.93 -7.39 -13.75
CA ARG A 238 -11.01 -6.31 -13.39
C ARG A 238 -10.96 -6.11 -11.90
N PHE A 239 -12.09 -6.21 -11.20
CA PHE A 239 -12.12 -6.14 -9.74
C PHE A 239 -11.28 -7.26 -9.13
N TYR A 240 -11.41 -8.49 -9.62
CA TYR A 240 -10.63 -9.63 -9.16
C TYR A 240 -9.13 -9.44 -9.37
N ARG A 241 -8.72 -9.03 -10.58
CA ARG A 241 -7.30 -8.73 -10.87
C ARG A 241 -6.75 -7.63 -9.96
N ASN A 242 -7.53 -6.57 -9.71
CA ASN A 242 -7.10 -5.44 -8.88
C ASN A 242 -7.04 -5.80 -7.38
N ALA A 243 -7.94 -6.65 -6.88
CA ALA A 243 -7.98 -7.05 -5.47
C ALA A 243 -6.67 -7.72 -5.01
N LYS A 244 -6.02 -8.48 -5.91
CA LYS A 244 -4.85 -9.27 -5.54
C LYS A 244 -3.66 -8.42 -5.12
N GLY A 245 -3.44 -7.28 -5.77
CA GLY A 245 -2.30 -6.40 -5.45
C GLY A 245 -2.33 -5.92 -3.99
N ALA A 246 -3.52 -5.57 -3.49
CA ALA A 246 -3.70 -5.04 -2.14
C ALA A 246 -3.37 -6.05 -1.02
N GLN A 247 -3.34 -7.35 -1.33
CA GLN A 247 -2.85 -8.37 -0.39
C GLN A 247 -1.34 -8.30 -0.14
N ILE A 248 -0.60 -7.69 -1.06
CA ILE A 248 0.86 -7.81 -1.17
C ILE A 248 1.54 -6.50 -0.75
N TYR A 249 1.20 -5.39 -1.41
CA TYR A 249 1.85 -4.10 -1.14
C TYR A 249 1.41 -3.50 0.20
N GLU A 250 2.17 -2.51 0.68
CA GLU A 250 1.92 -1.77 1.93
C GLU A 250 1.94 -2.67 3.19
N GLY A 251 2.62 -3.81 3.07
CA GLY A 251 2.67 -4.89 4.07
C GLY A 251 1.82 -6.07 3.63
N SER A 252 2.42 -7.26 3.52
CA SER A 252 1.65 -8.44 3.16
C SER A 252 0.61 -8.79 4.23
N ARG A 253 -0.42 -9.56 3.84
CA ARG A 253 -1.41 -10.10 4.79
C ARG A 253 -0.74 -10.76 6.00
N GLU A 254 0.34 -11.51 5.77
CA GLU A 254 1.08 -12.22 6.81
C GLU A 254 1.80 -11.25 7.77
N ILE A 255 2.39 -10.17 7.25
CA ILE A 255 3.00 -9.12 8.10
C ILE A 255 1.95 -8.45 8.98
N HIS A 256 0.75 -8.20 8.45
CA HIS A 256 -0.32 -7.63 9.26
C HIS A 256 -0.83 -8.59 10.34
N LYS A 257 -0.89 -9.90 10.06
CA LYS A 257 -1.24 -10.91 11.07
C LYS A 257 -0.24 -10.93 12.23
N LEU A 258 1.07 -10.93 11.91
CA LEU A 258 2.12 -10.84 12.93
C LEU A 258 2.00 -9.56 13.74
N LEU A 259 1.78 -8.43 13.06
CA LEU A 259 1.61 -7.13 13.72
C LEU A 259 0.42 -7.12 14.69
N GLN A 260 -0.72 -7.70 14.31
CA GLN A 260 -1.88 -7.83 15.20
C GLN A 260 -1.58 -8.75 16.39
N ALA A 261 -0.86 -9.86 16.16
CA ALA A 261 -0.45 -10.77 17.22
C ALA A 261 0.48 -10.07 18.23
N ASP A 262 1.48 -9.33 17.78
CA ASP A 262 2.42 -8.60 18.65
C ASP A 262 1.72 -7.56 19.52
N TYR A 263 0.71 -6.86 18.97
CA TYR A 263 -0.12 -5.94 19.78
C TYR A 263 -0.99 -6.69 20.79
N ALA A 264 -1.56 -7.85 20.42
CA ALA A 264 -2.42 -8.63 21.30
C ALA A 264 -1.64 -9.26 22.46
N LEU A 265 -0.40 -9.69 22.20
CA LEU A 265 0.51 -10.30 23.16
C LEU A 265 1.28 -9.26 24.00
N GLY A 266 1.18 -7.97 23.66
CA GLY A 266 1.89 -6.90 24.35
C GLY A 266 3.38 -6.78 24.02
N PHE A 267 3.87 -7.51 23.01
CA PHE A 267 5.25 -7.40 22.52
C PHE A 267 5.50 -6.11 21.75
N ARG A 268 4.43 -5.48 21.24
CA ARG A 268 4.50 -4.19 20.55
C ARG A 268 3.67 -3.13 21.24
N VAL A 269 4.31 -1.99 21.47
CA VAL A 269 3.69 -0.75 21.93
C VAL A 269 4.12 0.38 20.99
N ASP A 270 3.18 1.23 20.61
CA ASP A 270 3.48 2.37 19.76
C ASP A 270 4.37 3.36 20.49
N LYS A 271 5.47 3.75 19.82
CA LYS A 271 6.41 4.75 20.34
C LYS A 271 5.97 6.16 19.94
N PRO A 272 6.27 7.17 20.77
CA PRO A 272 5.99 8.56 20.41
C PRO A 272 6.72 8.96 19.13
N THR A 273 6.05 9.79 18.33
CA THR A 273 6.59 10.42 17.12
C THR A 273 7.28 11.72 17.49
N ARG A 274 8.37 12.05 16.79
CA ARG A 274 8.98 13.39 16.88
C ARG A 274 8.08 14.46 16.25
N CYS A 275 7.44 14.13 15.13
CA CYS A 275 6.51 14.99 14.42
C CYS A 275 5.17 14.26 14.24
N ASN A 276 4.07 14.91 14.58
CA ASN A 276 2.71 14.39 14.35
C ASN A 276 2.08 15.08 13.14
N LEU A 277 1.05 14.46 12.57
CA LEU A 277 0.21 15.15 11.59
C LEU A 277 -0.43 16.39 12.24
N PRO A 278 -0.61 17.49 11.50
CA PRO A 278 -1.43 18.60 11.99
C PRO A 278 -2.83 18.07 12.30
N LEU A 279 -3.41 18.52 13.41
CA LEU A 279 -4.81 18.26 13.68
C LEU A 279 -5.66 18.97 12.63
N PRO A 280 -6.83 18.41 12.24
CA PRO A 280 -7.79 19.14 11.42
C PRO A 280 -8.06 20.49 12.07
N GLU A 281 -8.11 21.55 11.27
CA GLU A 281 -8.57 22.85 11.75
C GLU A 281 -9.95 22.66 12.37
N LYS A 282 -10.14 23.19 13.59
CA LYS A 282 -11.47 23.23 14.19
C LYS A 282 -12.24 24.30 13.41
N GLU A 283 -13.21 23.87 12.61
CA GLU A 283 -14.26 24.76 12.08
C GLU A 283 -15.02 25.44 13.24
#